data_AF-A0A9J6HAB7-F1
#
_entry.id   AF-A0A9J6HAB7-F1
#
_cell.length_a   1.000
_cell.length_b   1.000
_cell.length_c   1.000
_cell.angle_alpha   90.00
_cell.angle_beta   90.00
_cell.angle_gamma   90.00
#
_symmetry.space_group_name_H-M   'P 1'
#
loop_
_entity.id
_entity.type
_entity.pdbx_description
1 polymer ?
#
loop_
_entity_poly.entity_id
_entity_poly.type
_entity_poly.pdbx_seq_one_letter_code
_entity_poly.pdbx_strand_id
1 'polypeptide(L)'
;MLHAGREVDVSAPATDTDAAAAVAEQGSEAGRQESTGVQNSAEASDDASVFDYLVLPSARWSKHNFPEHDGVVYCTSVLSSKSEVHSEKVVMFFDSPSKTYCKVFARGILIKESAVETKQVAEEILQAADSMCLCTGAIKCQEYDGALLTQKLKAHAIDMQPVKKAFDIDSSNVTLKVMPGITLSHLQPNDFEKMRVSYAFQLFGTKVLQAFHLFKDKLGSISATQEFFR
;
A
#
# COMPACT_ATOMS: atom_id res chain seq x y z
N MET A 1 57.52 5.85 -13.53
CA MET A 1 56.49 6.83 -13.93
C MET A 1 55.21 6.41 -13.20
N LEU A 2 54.91 6.88 -11.99
CA LEU A 2 54.61 8.25 -11.53
C LEU A 2 53.35 8.87 -12.16
N HIS A 3 52.20 8.63 -11.50
CA HIS A 3 51.09 9.54 -11.16
C HIS A 3 49.97 8.63 -10.59
N ALA A 4 49.54 8.62 -9.31
CA ALA A 4 49.41 9.62 -8.23
C ALA A 4 48.14 10.50 -8.30
N GLY A 5 47.27 10.35 -7.28
CA GLY A 5 46.08 11.19 -7.00
C GLY A 5 44.79 10.68 -7.65
N ARG A 6 43.62 10.62 -6.99
CA ARG A 6 43.16 11.45 -5.87
C ARG A 6 41.89 10.86 -5.26
N GLU A 7 41.87 10.66 -3.94
CA GLU A 7 40.63 10.40 -3.20
C GLU A 7 39.80 11.70 -3.08
N VAL A 8 38.48 11.56 -3.02
CA VAL A 8 37.56 12.66 -2.68
C VAL A 8 36.67 12.20 -1.55
N ASP A 9 37.03 12.64 -0.35
CA ASP A 9 36.21 12.57 0.86
C ASP A 9 35.07 13.58 0.75
N VAL A 10 33.86 13.21 1.20
CA VAL A 10 32.67 14.07 1.21
C VAL A 10 32.04 14.01 2.59
N SER A 11 32.50 14.91 3.47
CA SER A 11 31.90 15.14 4.78
C SER A 11 30.46 15.64 4.67
N ALA A 12 29.61 15.15 5.58
CA ALA A 12 28.27 15.69 5.80
C ALA A 12 28.35 16.97 6.68
N PRO A 13 27.45 17.95 6.48
CA PRO A 13 27.20 18.98 7.47
C PRO A 13 26.13 18.52 8.48
N ALA A 14 26.46 18.61 9.77
CA ALA A 14 25.46 18.61 10.83
C ALA A 14 24.78 19.99 10.92
N THR A 15 23.53 20.02 11.38
CA THR A 15 22.84 21.25 11.78
C THR A 15 22.17 21.05 13.13
N ASP A 16 22.89 21.41 14.19
CA ASP A 16 22.28 21.72 15.48
C ASP A 16 21.44 22.99 15.35
N THR A 17 20.33 23.08 16.07
CA THR A 17 19.72 24.38 16.41
C THR A 17 18.99 24.25 17.72
N ASP A 18 19.64 24.73 18.77
CA ASP A 18 19.16 24.72 20.15
C ASP A 18 18.54 26.08 20.53
N ALA A 19 17.94 26.14 21.72
CA ALA A 19 17.47 27.32 22.46
C ALA A 19 16.18 28.05 21.99
N ALA A 20 15.16 28.01 22.86
CA ALA A 20 14.90 29.12 23.80
C ALA A 20 13.89 28.70 24.90
N ALA A 21 14.12 29.16 26.14
CA ALA A 21 13.30 28.85 27.31
C ALA A 21 12.32 29.98 27.66
N ALA A 22 11.27 29.66 28.44
CA ALA A 22 10.50 30.65 29.19
C ALA A 22 10.05 30.12 30.56
N VAL A 23 10.16 30.98 31.58
CA VAL A 23 9.89 30.74 33.01
C VAL A 23 9.29 32.03 33.60
N ALA A 24 8.50 32.01 34.67
CA ALA A 24 8.07 30.92 35.56
C ALA A 24 6.61 31.17 35.98
N GLU A 25 6.11 30.47 37.02
CA GLU A 25 5.32 31.07 38.13
C GLU A 25 5.27 30.06 39.31
N GLN A 26 5.24 30.58 40.54
CA GLN A 26 5.22 29.81 41.81
C GLN A 26 4.02 30.27 42.68
N GLY A 27 3.51 29.40 43.55
CA GLY A 27 2.54 29.73 44.60
C GLY A 27 1.66 28.52 44.92
N SER A 28 1.79 27.90 46.11
CA SER A 28 1.02 28.19 47.35
C SER A 28 -0.49 27.89 47.19
N GLU A 29 -1.19 27.24 48.12
CA GLU A 29 -0.91 27.01 49.54
C GLU A 29 -1.68 25.79 50.08
N ALA A 30 -1.40 25.35 51.31
CA ALA A 30 -2.09 24.23 51.94
C ALA A 30 -3.49 24.61 52.48
N GLY A 31 -4.52 23.86 52.12
CA GLY A 31 -5.90 24.03 52.61
C GLY A 31 -6.51 22.71 53.10
N ARG A 32 -6.57 22.54 54.42
CA ARG A 32 -7.16 21.38 55.10
C ARG A 32 -8.66 21.60 55.34
N GLN A 33 -9.53 20.69 54.90
CA GLN A 33 -10.85 20.52 55.53
C GLN A 33 -11.46 19.13 55.31
N GLU A 34 -11.93 18.54 56.40
CA GLU A 34 -12.77 17.34 56.42
C GLU A 34 -14.24 17.74 56.25
N SER A 35 -15.00 17.05 55.39
CA SER A 35 -16.46 16.98 55.56
C SER A 35 -17.07 15.71 54.97
N THR A 36 -17.50 14.84 55.88
CA THR A 36 -18.79 14.11 55.85
C THR A 36 -19.42 13.78 54.50
N GLY A 37 -19.52 12.48 54.22
CA GLY A 37 -20.05 11.90 53.00
C GLY A 37 -21.46 12.32 52.58
N VAL A 38 -21.65 12.23 51.26
CA VAL A 38 -22.94 12.15 50.58
C VAL A 38 -22.92 10.87 49.75
N GLN A 39 -23.94 10.02 49.90
CA GLN A 39 -24.11 8.84 49.06
C GLN A 39 -24.63 9.28 47.69
N ASN A 40 -23.72 9.57 46.75
CA ASN A 40 -24.11 9.68 45.35
C ASN A 40 -24.37 8.28 44.80
N SER A 41 -25.64 7.94 44.64
CA SER A 41 -26.07 6.89 43.72
C SER A 41 -25.53 7.27 42.34
N ALA A 42 -24.55 6.51 41.85
CA ALA A 42 -24.02 6.69 40.50
C ALA A 42 -25.10 6.26 39.51
N GLU A 43 -25.91 7.22 39.05
CA GLU A 43 -26.62 7.10 37.78
C GLU A 43 -25.56 6.92 36.71
N ALA A 44 -25.39 5.69 36.24
CA ALA A 44 -24.56 5.42 35.07
C ALA A 44 -25.22 6.10 33.88
N SER A 45 -24.72 7.29 33.54
CA SER A 45 -25.07 7.97 32.28
C SER A 45 -24.67 7.04 31.15
N ASP A 46 -25.67 6.47 30.48
CA ASP A 46 -25.54 5.62 29.30
C ASP A 46 -25.17 6.51 28.10
N ASP A 47 -23.97 7.10 28.18
CA ASP A 47 -23.40 8.04 27.22
C ASP A 47 -22.85 7.26 26.02
N ALA A 48 -23.76 6.57 25.34
CA ALA A 48 -23.47 5.80 24.14
C ALA A 48 -22.92 6.76 23.08
N SER A 49 -21.75 6.43 22.54
CA SER A 49 -21.05 7.28 21.57
C SER A 49 -21.96 7.56 20.37
N VAL A 50 -21.87 8.77 19.81
CA VAL A 50 -22.60 9.14 18.59
C VAL A 50 -22.33 8.17 17.43
N PHE A 51 -21.20 7.47 17.48
CA PHE A 51 -20.78 6.45 16.52
C PHE A 51 -21.28 5.03 16.83
N ASP A 52 -22.00 4.77 17.92
CA ASP A 52 -22.43 3.42 18.28
C ASP A 52 -23.53 2.84 17.37
N TYR A 53 -24.30 3.72 16.72
CA TYR A 53 -25.53 3.38 15.98
C TYR A 53 -25.55 3.97 14.56
N LEU A 54 -24.43 3.94 13.84
CA LEU A 54 -24.35 4.38 12.44
C LEU A 54 -25.12 3.44 11.50
N VAL A 55 -25.79 4.02 10.49
CA VAL A 55 -26.38 3.27 9.37
C VAL A 55 -25.26 2.72 8.49
N LEU A 56 -25.24 1.40 8.31
CA LEU A 56 -24.20 0.72 7.54
C LEU A 56 -24.54 0.68 6.03
N PRO A 57 -23.58 1.01 5.13
CA PRO A 57 -23.79 0.97 3.68
C PRO A 57 -24.17 -0.42 3.13
N SER A 58 -23.67 -1.47 3.77
CA SER A 58 -23.93 -2.86 3.36
C SER A 58 -23.78 -3.81 4.54
N ALA A 59 -24.45 -4.97 4.47
CA ALA A 59 -24.36 -6.03 5.48
C ALA A 59 -22.96 -6.69 5.63
N ARG A 60 -21.96 -6.24 4.85
CA ARG A 60 -20.55 -6.67 4.95
C ARG A 60 -19.77 -5.95 6.03
N TRP A 61 -20.31 -4.83 6.54
CA TRP A 61 -19.68 -4.06 7.61
C TRP A 61 -19.95 -4.70 8.96
N SER A 62 -18.91 -4.77 9.78
CA SER A 62 -18.96 -5.24 11.15
C SER A 62 -18.42 -4.15 12.08
N LYS A 63 -19.05 -4.01 13.26
CA LYS A 63 -18.67 -3.06 14.31
C LYS A 63 -17.83 -3.78 15.36
N HIS A 64 -16.73 -3.16 15.78
CA HIS A 64 -15.81 -3.67 16.80
C HIS A 64 -15.46 -2.55 17.78
N ASN A 65 -15.48 -2.89 19.06
CA ASN A 65 -15.02 -2.02 20.14
C ASN A 65 -13.76 -2.67 20.73
N PHE A 66 -12.69 -1.88 20.94
CA PHE A 66 -11.41 -2.38 21.48
C PHE A 66 -11.11 -1.70 22.82
N PRO A 67 -10.67 -2.43 23.87
CA PRO A 67 -10.43 -1.83 25.19
C PRO A 67 -9.39 -0.71 25.23
N GLU A 68 -8.48 -0.67 24.25
CA GLU A 68 -7.39 0.31 24.14
C GLU A 68 -7.69 1.43 23.12
N HIS A 69 -8.92 1.49 22.58
CA HIS A 69 -9.33 2.46 21.56
C HIS A 69 -10.55 3.26 22.03
N ASP A 70 -10.36 4.58 22.15
CA ASP A 70 -11.40 5.52 22.56
C ASP A 70 -12.32 5.86 21.38
N GLY A 71 -13.33 5.01 21.15
CA GLY A 71 -14.29 5.10 20.06
C GLY A 71 -14.66 3.74 19.45
N VAL A 72 -14.95 3.70 18.16
CA VAL A 72 -15.45 2.50 17.46
C VAL A 72 -14.73 2.23 16.15
N VAL A 73 -14.59 0.96 15.79
CA VAL A 73 -13.99 0.51 14.54
C VAL A 73 -15.02 -0.24 13.70
N TYR A 74 -15.22 0.21 12.47
CA TYR A 74 -16.03 -0.46 11.46
C TYR A 74 -15.12 -1.09 10.41
N CYS A 75 -15.35 -2.34 10.03
CA CYS A 75 -14.58 -2.98 8.96
C CYS A 75 -15.39 -3.92 8.07
N THR A 76 -14.95 -4.06 6.82
CA THR A 76 -15.36 -5.13 5.91
C THR A 76 -14.27 -6.18 5.82
N SER A 77 -14.63 -7.45 5.87
CA SER A 77 -13.68 -8.57 5.82
C SER A 77 -13.85 -9.41 4.55
N VAL A 78 -12.74 -9.95 4.05
CA VAL A 78 -12.68 -10.89 2.91
C VAL A 78 -11.95 -12.16 3.32
N LEU A 79 -12.46 -13.31 2.87
CA LEU A 79 -11.81 -14.61 3.03
C LEU A 79 -10.88 -14.86 1.83
N SER A 80 -9.60 -15.13 2.09
CA SER A 80 -8.62 -15.46 1.06
C SER A 80 -8.79 -16.90 0.55
N SER A 81 -8.15 -17.21 -0.58
CA SER A 81 -8.07 -18.59 -1.10
C SER A 81 -7.29 -19.56 -0.20
N LYS A 82 -6.63 -19.07 0.85
CA LYS A 82 -5.97 -19.86 1.91
C LYS A 82 -6.85 -20.06 3.16
N SER A 83 -8.12 -19.64 3.11
CA SER A 83 -9.03 -19.59 4.26
C SER A 83 -8.58 -18.64 5.38
N GLU A 84 -7.80 -17.60 5.05
CA GLU A 84 -7.41 -16.54 5.98
C GLU A 84 -8.39 -15.37 5.88
N VAL A 85 -8.83 -14.80 7.01
CA VAL A 85 -9.70 -13.62 7.02
C VAL A 85 -8.85 -12.36 7.09
N HIS A 86 -9.08 -11.42 6.17
CA HIS A 86 -8.41 -10.12 6.15
C HIS A 86 -9.41 -8.97 6.16
N SER A 87 -9.13 -7.92 6.94
CA SER A 87 -9.85 -6.65 6.84
C SER A 87 -9.52 -5.97 5.52
N GLU A 88 -10.50 -5.83 4.64
CA GLU A 88 -10.33 -5.18 3.34
C GLU A 88 -10.39 -3.64 3.48
N LYS A 89 -11.35 -3.14 4.27
CA LYS A 89 -11.56 -1.72 4.57
C LYS A 89 -11.79 -1.57 6.07
N VAL A 90 -11.24 -0.52 6.65
CA VAL A 90 -11.40 -0.19 8.08
C VAL A 90 -11.66 1.31 8.20
N VAL A 91 -12.67 1.69 8.98
CA VAL A 91 -12.93 3.07 9.40
C VAL A 91 -12.91 3.10 10.91
N MET A 92 -11.91 3.76 11.47
CA MET A 92 -11.77 3.97 12.91
C MET A 92 -12.31 5.36 13.23
N PHE A 93 -13.32 5.46 14.10
CA PHE A 93 -13.77 6.72 14.69
C PHE A 93 -13.15 6.85 16.08
N PHE A 94 -12.63 8.03 16.38
CA PHE A 94 -12.02 8.41 17.65
C PHE A 94 -12.91 9.46 18.30
N ASP A 95 -13.29 9.22 19.56
CA ASP A 95 -14.24 10.04 20.31
C ASP A 95 -13.53 10.75 21.47
N SER A 96 -12.66 11.72 21.14
CA SER A 96 -11.92 12.47 22.16
C SER A 96 -12.72 13.70 22.61
N PRO A 97 -12.72 14.05 23.92
CA PRO A 97 -13.39 15.25 24.45
C PRO A 97 -12.99 16.57 23.78
N SER A 98 -11.83 16.60 23.11
CA SER A 98 -11.33 17.77 22.38
C SER A 98 -11.70 17.79 20.90
N LYS A 99 -11.89 16.63 20.27
CA LYS A 99 -12.11 16.48 18.83
C LYS A 99 -12.50 15.05 18.43
N THR A 100 -13.65 14.93 17.79
CA THR A 100 -14.05 13.73 17.05
C THR A 100 -13.40 13.68 15.66
N TYR A 101 -12.80 12.56 15.30
CA TYR A 101 -12.18 12.37 13.98
C TYR A 101 -12.16 10.90 13.56
N CYS A 102 -11.86 10.63 12.28
CA CYS A 102 -11.75 9.27 11.77
C CYS A 102 -10.47 9.04 10.97
N LYS A 103 -10.05 7.78 10.89
CA LYS A 103 -9.04 7.26 9.96
C LYS A 103 -9.63 6.16 9.10
N VAL A 104 -9.52 6.30 7.79
CA VAL A 104 -9.98 5.35 6.77
C VAL A 104 -8.79 4.61 6.19
N PHE A 105 -8.76 3.29 6.36
CA PHE A 105 -7.75 2.41 5.81
C PHE A 105 -8.34 1.48 4.75
N ALA A 106 -7.55 1.18 3.73
CA ALA A 106 -7.81 0.11 2.77
C ALA A 106 -6.60 -0.82 2.74
N ARG A 107 -6.81 -2.11 3.01
CA ARG A 107 -5.75 -3.15 3.03
C ARG A 107 -4.54 -2.77 3.89
N GLY A 108 -4.79 -2.14 5.03
CA GLY A 108 -3.77 -1.67 5.98
C GLY A 108 -3.12 -0.33 5.65
N ILE A 109 -3.38 0.27 4.47
CA ILE A 109 -2.85 1.58 4.08
C ILE A 109 -3.83 2.67 4.51
N LEU A 110 -3.35 3.72 5.19
CA LEU A 110 -4.15 4.91 5.52
C LEU A 110 -4.46 5.68 4.23
N ILE A 111 -5.74 5.86 3.93
CA ILE A 111 -6.24 6.56 2.72
C ILE A 111 -6.69 7.98 3.05
N LYS A 112 -7.35 8.17 4.18
CA LYS A 112 -7.90 9.47 4.60
C LYS A 112 -7.93 9.60 6.12
N GLU A 113 -7.66 10.81 6.60
CA GLU A 113 -7.94 11.24 7.97
C GLU A 113 -8.78 12.52 7.90
N SER A 114 -9.83 12.63 8.71
CA SER A 114 -10.74 13.79 8.71
C SER A 114 -11.48 13.96 10.03
N ALA A 115 -11.80 15.21 10.39
CA ALA A 115 -12.72 15.50 11.51
C ALA A 115 -14.13 14.97 11.20
N VAL A 116 -14.90 14.62 12.23
CA VAL A 116 -16.25 14.06 12.11
C VAL A 116 -17.18 14.75 13.11
N GLU A 117 -17.77 15.86 12.67
CA GLU A 117 -18.59 16.73 13.53
C GLU A 117 -20.00 16.18 13.80
N THR A 118 -20.50 15.30 12.93
CA THR A 118 -21.87 14.77 13.03
C THR A 118 -21.96 13.29 12.67
N LYS A 119 -23.02 12.63 13.15
CA LYS A 119 -23.39 11.27 12.76
C LYS A 119 -23.50 11.10 11.24
N GLN A 120 -24.12 12.06 10.56
CA GLN A 120 -24.31 12.00 9.10
C GLN A 120 -22.96 11.99 8.36
N VAL A 121 -22.00 12.81 8.79
CA VAL A 121 -20.64 12.81 8.21
C VAL A 121 -19.95 11.46 8.41
N ALA A 122 -20.16 10.80 9.55
CA ALA A 122 -19.65 9.44 9.80
C ALA A 122 -20.24 8.40 8.83
N GLU A 123 -21.55 8.46 8.58
CA GLU A 123 -22.26 7.59 7.65
C GLU A 123 -21.84 7.83 6.19
N GLU A 124 -21.66 9.09 5.79
CA GLU A 124 -21.13 9.47 4.48
C GLU A 124 -19.69 8.96 4.26
N ILE A 125 -18.86 8.94 5.31
CA ILE A 125 -17.51 8.37 5.27
C ILE A 125 -17.54 6.84 5.09
N LEU A 126 -18.44 6.15 5.79
CA LEU A 126 -18.66 4.71 5.58
C LEU A 126 -19.15 4.43 4.15
N GLN A 127 -20.11 5.21 3.63
CA GLN A 127 -20.65 5.07 2.28
C GLN A 127 -19.57 5.30 1.21
N ALA A 128 -18.74 6.33 1.37
CA ALA A 128 -17.59 6.59 0.50
C ALA A 128 -16.57 5.43 0.56
N ALA A 129 -16.32 4.88 1.76
CA ALA A 129 -15.45 3.73 1.93
C ALA A 129 -15.99 2.47 1.25
N ASP A 130 -17.27 2.12 1.44
CA ASP A 130 -17.90 0.96 0.77
C ASP A 130 -17.82 1.08 -0.75
N SER A 131 -18.00 2.30 -1.27
CA SER A 131 -17.93 2.63 -2.70
C SER A 131 -16.51 2.57 -3.30
N MET A 132 -15.44 2.51 -2.50
CA MET A 132 -14.07 2.38 -3.02
C MET A 132 -13.86 1.05 -3.77
N CYS A 133 -13.59 1.12 -5.08
CA CYS A 133 -13.11 -0.03 -5.85
C CYS A 133 -11.63 -0.29 -5.53
N LEU A 134 -11.35 -1.32 -4.73
CA LEU A 134 -9.97 -1.72 -4.43
C LEU A 134 -9.46 -2.68 -5.50
N CYS A 135 -8.37 -2.31 -6.18
CA CYS A 135 -7.62 -3.24 -6.99
C CYS A 135 -7.12 -4.38 -6.09
N THR A 136 -7.26 -5.63 -6.54
CA THR A 136 -6.87 -6.81 -5.76
C THR A 136 -5.37 -6.96 -5.55
N GLY A 137 -4.57 -6.07 -6.13
CA GLY A 137 -3.10 -6.11 -6.16
C GLY A 137 -2.59 -6.65 -7.48
N ALA A 138 -1.29 -6.93 -7.56
CA ALA A 138 -0.70 -7.67 -8.67
C ALA A 138 -1.08 -9.16 -8.56
N ILE A 139 -2.25 -9.52 -9.07
CA ILE A 139 -2.69 -10.92 -9.24
C ILE A 139 -1.77 -11.61 -10.25
N LYS A 140 -1.40 -12.88 -10.02
CA LYS A 140 -0.61 -13.64 -11.00
C LYS A 140 -1.45 -13.87 -12.26
N CYS A 141 -0.86 -13.80 -13.45
CA CYS A 141 -1.61 -14.00 -14.71
C CYS A 141 -2.38 -15.35 -14.77
N GLN A 142 -1.93 -16.38 -14.03
CA GLN A 142 -2.60 -17.68 -13.90
C GLN A 142 -3.89 -17.66 -13.05
N GLU A 143 -4.04 -16.67 -12.18
CA GLU A 143 -5.19 -16.47 -11.28
C GLU A 143 -6.27 -15.58 -11.92
N TYR A 144 -6.07 -15.15 -13.18
CA TYR A 144 -6.98 -14.30 -13.93
C TYR A 144 -7.61 -15.07 -15.10
N ASP A 145 -8.94 -15.16 -15.16
CA ASP A 145 -9.62 -15.60 -16.38
C ASP A 145 -9.56 -14.49 -17.44
N GLY A 146 -8.88 -14.76 -18.55
CA GLY A 146 -8.78 -13.86 -19.69
C GLY A 146 -10.14 -13.42 -20.25
N ALA A 147 -11.24 -14.15 -20.01
CA ALA A 147 -12.59 -13.71 -20.34
C ALA A 147 -12.98 -12.40 -19.60
N LEU A 148 -12.58 -12.25 -18.33
CA LEU A 148 -12.98 -11.15 -17.44
C LEU A 148 -12.26 -9.82 -17.73
N LEU A 149 -11.14 -9.83 -18.46
CA LEU A 149 -10.46 -8.60 -18.86
C LEU A 149 -11.26 -7.83 -19.91
N THR A 150 -11.50 -6.54 -19.65
CA THR A 150 -12.06 -5.63 -20.66
C THR A 150 -11.12 -5.54 -21.87
N GLN A 151 -11.66 -5.22 -23.06
CA GLN A 151 -10.86 -5.13 -24.28
C GLN A 151 -9.71 -4.11 -24.15
N LYS A 152 -9.91 -3.02 -23.41
CA LYS A 152 -8.86 -2.03 -23.12
C LYS A 152 -7.75 -2.62 -22.26
N LEU A 153 -8.08 -3.39 -21.21
CA LEU A 153 -7.07 -4.05 -20.38
C LEU A 153 -6.31 -5.15 -21.15
N LYS A 154 -7.00 -5.94 -21.98
CA LYS A 154 -6.37 -6.92 -22.89
C LYS A 154 -5.32 -6.29 -23.79
N ALA A 155 -5.60 -5.10 -24.33
CA ALA A 155 -4.66 -4.36 -25.19
C ALA A 155 -3.42 -3.82 -24.46
N HIS A 156 -3.42 -3.74 -23.13
CA HIS A 156 -2.31 -3.26 -22.30
C HIS A 156 -1.72 -4.36 -21.40
N ALA A 157 -2.16 -5.62 -21.56
CA ALA A 157 -1.64 -6.74 -20.80
C ALA A 157 -0.20 -7.05 -21.24
N ILE A 158 0.75 -6.90 -20.32
CA ILE A 158 2.16 -7.19 -20.56
C ILE A 158 2.39 -8.68 -20.33
N ASP A 159 2.82 -9.38 -21.38
CA ASP A 159 3.20 -10.80 -21.32
C ASP A 159 4.72 -10.96 -21.55
N MET A 160 5.28 -11.98 -20.90
CA MET A 160 6.65 -12.47 -21.08
C MET A 160 6.79 -13.46 -22.24
N GLN A 161 5.69 -14.01 -22.79
CA GLN A 161 5.75 -14.91 -23.95
C GLN A 161 6.48 -14.31 -25.18
N PRO A 162 6.32 -13.03 -25.54
CA PRO A 162 7.15 -12.40 -26.57
C PRO A 162 8.66 -12.47 -26.28
N VAL A 163 9.07 -12.25 -25.03
CA VAL A 163 10.49 -12.35 -24.63
C VAL A 163 10.99 -13.78 -24.76
N LYS A 164 10.22 -14.76 -24.30
CA LYS A 164 10.55 -16.19 -24.40
C LYS A 164 10.70 -16.63 -25.84
N LYS A 165 9.72 -16.33 -26.70
CA LYS A 165 9.80 -16.62 -28.14
C LYS A 165 10.99 -15.94 -28.82
N ALA A 166 11.29 -14.69 -28.47
CA ALA A 166 12.48 -14.00 -29.00
C ALA A 166 13.77 -14.71 -28.56
N PHE A 167 13.82 -15.21 -27.32
CA PHE A 167 14.96 -15.95 -26.78
C PHE A 167 15.12 -17.32 -27.44
N ASP A 168 14.02 -18.04 -27.70
CA ASP A 168 14.07 -19.33 -28.39
C ASP A 168 14.58 -19.18 -29.84
N ILE A 169 14.18 -18.11 -30.53
CA ILE A 169 14.67 -17.76 -31.86
C ILE A 169 16.17 -17.37 -31.82
N ASP A 170 16.58 -16.50 -30.89
CA ASP A 170 17.95 -15.99 -30.81
C ASP A 170 18.95 -17.05 -30.30
N SER A 171 18.53 -17.88 -29.34
CA SER A 171 19.36 -18.95 -28.79
C SER A 171 19.70 -20.02 -29.83
N SER A 172 18.77 -20.26 -30.77
CA SER A 172 18.91 -21.16 -31.92
C SER A 172 19.78 -20.58 -33.06
N ASN A 173 20.11 -19.28 -33.05
CA ASN A 173 20.96 -18.68 -34.07
C ASN A 173 22.45 -18.85 -33.71
N VAL A 174 23.22 -19.43 -34.64
CA VAL A 174 24.66 -19.69 -34.49
C VAL A 174 25.51 -18.49 -34.93
N THR A 175 25.00 -17.62 -35.81
CA THR A 175 25.82 -16.61 -36.50
C THR A 175 25.84 -15.25 -35.83
N LEU A 176 24.68 -14.73 -35.42
CA LEU A 176 24.53 -13.44 -34.75
C LEU A 176 23.46 -13.55 -33.67
N LYS A 177 23.83 -13.31 -32.41
CA LYS A 177 22.91 -13.23 -31.28
C LYS A 177 22.61 -11.78 -30.95
N VAL A 178 21.33 -11.43 -30.92
CA VAL A 178 20.79 -10.10 -30.60
C VAL A 178 20.66 -9.90 -29.10
N MET A 179 20.52 -10.99 -28.32
CA MET A 179 20.40 -10.94 -26.86
C MET A 179 21.60 -11.59 -26.14
N PRO A 180 22.86 -11.21 -26.45
CA PRO A 180 24.03 -11.78 -25.79
C PRO A 180 24.04 -11.41 -24.31
N GLY A 181 24.07 -12.43 -23.45
CA GLY A 181 24.03 -12.31 -21.99
C GLY A 181 22.66 -12.61 -21.37
N ILE A 182 21.57 -12.59 -22.16
CA ILE A 182 20.29 -13.14 -21.69
C ILE A 182 20.40 -14.66 -21.65
N THR A 183 19.89 -15.26 -20.58
CA THR A 183 19.93 -16.70 -20.30
C THR A 183 18.59 -17.18 -19.77
N LEU A 184 18.39 -18.49 -19.68
CA LEU A 184 17.15 -19.06 -19.12
C LEU A 184 16.87 -18.56 -17.69
N SER A 185 17.91 -18.34 -16.87
CA SER A 185 17.82 -17.72 -15.54
C SER A 185 17.16 -16.34 -15.51
N HIS A 186 17.14 -15.59 -16.62
CA HIS A 186 16.43 -14.32 -16.71
C HIS A 186 14.92 -14.51 -16.91
N LEU A 187 14.52 -15.62 -17.55
CA LEU A 187 13.13 -15.91 -17.94
C LEU A 187 12.42 -16.86 -16.97
N GLN A 188 13.20 -17.64 -16.22
CA GLN A 188 12.79 -18.63 -15.23
C GLN A 188 13.73 -18.59 -14.00
N PRO A 189 13.87 -17.43 -13.31
CA PRO A 189 14.77 -17.31 -12.16
C PRO A 189 14.32 -18.21 -10.99
N ASN A 190 15.27 -18.93 -10.40
CA ASN A 190 15.09 -19.57 -9.10
C ASN A 190 15.06 -18.53 -7.95
N ASP A 191 14.81 -18.97 -6.72
CA ASP A 191 14.62 -18.06 -5.58
C ASP A 191 15.86 -17.21 -5.23
N PHE A 192 17.07 -17.69 -5.51
CA PHE A 192 18.29 -16.89 -5.37
C PHE A 192 18.50 -15.93 -6.55
N GLU A 193 18.09 -16.32 -7.76
CA GLU A 193 18.21 -15.50 -8.97
C GLU A 193 17.20 -14.34 -8.99
N LYS A 194 16.02 -14.51 -8.38
CA LYS A 194 15.03 -13.43 -8.19
C LYS A 194 15.60 -12.24 -7.42
N MET A 195 16.57 -12.47 -6.54
CA MET A 195 17.25 -11.42 -5.76
C MET A 195 18.32 -10.66 -6.57
N ARG A 196 18.69 -11.14 -7.77
CA ARG A 196 19.70 -10.51 -8.62
C ARG A 196 19.08 -9.43 -9.49
N VAL A 197 19.01 -8.21 -8.95
CA VAL A 197 18.48 -7.03 -9.66
C VAL A 197 19.17 -6.80 -11.02
N SER A 198 20.44 -7.21 -11.18
CA SER A 198 21.17 -7.18 -12.45
C SER A 198 20.51 -8.00 -13.57
N TYR A 199 19.86 -9.12 -13.27
CA TYR A 199 19.11 -9.89 -14.26
C TYR A 199 17.87 -9.13 -14.73
N ALA A 200 17.18 -8.44 -13.82
CA ALA A 200 16.05 -7.57 -14.20
C ALA A 200 16.52 -6.42 -15.12
N PHE A 201 17.61 -5.73 -14.78
CA PHE A 201 18.17 -4.67 -15.64
C PHE A 201 18.63 -5.17 -17.02
N GLN A 202 19.16 -6.39 -17.11
CA GLN A 202 19.54 -6.97 -18.41
C GLN A 202 18.30 -7.38 -19.22
N LEU A 203 17.29 -7.96 -18.56
CA LEU A 203 16.03 -8.38 -19.17
C LEU A 203 15.21 -7.19 -19.71
N PHE A 204 15.09 -6.10 -18.95
CA PHE A 204 14.46 -4.85 -19.37
C PHE A 204 15.44 -3.92 -20.12
N GLY A 205 16.53 -4.49 -20.64
CA GLY A 205 17.56 -3.75 -21.37
C GLY A 205 17.26 -3.57 -22.86
N THR A 206 17.97 -2.63 -23.48
CA THR A 206 17.84 -2.29 -24.92
C THR A 206 18.05 -3.47 -25.88
N LYS A 207 18.81 -4.50 -25.47
CA LYS A 207 19.01 -5.74 -26.25
C LYS A 207 17.70 -6.49 -26.52
N VAL A 208 16.80 -6.55 -25.53
CA VAL A 208 15.52 -7.25 -25.69
C VAL A 208 14.57 -6.45 -26.58
N LEU A 209 14.59 -5.10 -26.47
CA LEU A 209 13.91 -4.21 -27.44
C LEU A 209 14.42 -4.39 -28.88
N GLN A 210 15.74 -4.53 -29.08
CA GLN A 210 16.32 -4.78 -30.41
C GLN A 210 15.87 -6.14 -30.98
N ALA A 211 15.80 -7.18 -30.14
CA ALA A 211 15.26 -8.48 -30.55
C ALA A 211 13.76 -8.41 -30.90
N PHE A 212 12.97 -7.62 -30.18
CA PHE A 212 11.58 -7.34 -30.54
C PHE A 212 11.44 -6.67 -31.90
N HIS A 213 12.33 -5.73 -32.24
CA HIS A 213 12.32 -5.10 -33.57
C HIS A 213 12.75 -6.08 -34.67
N LEU A 214 13.78 -6.90 -34.45
CA LEU A 214 14.24 -7.86 -35.45
C LEU A 214 13.27 -9.02 -35.69
N PHE A 215 12.61 -9.51 -34.63
CA PHE A 215 11.74 -10.70 -34.70
C PHE A 215 10.25 -10.38 -34.75
N LYS A 216 9.86 -9.10 -34.86
CA LYS A 216 8.47 -8.60 -34.78
C LYS A 216 7.44 -9.50 -35.48
N ASP A 217 7.70 -9.86 -36.73
CA ASP A 217 6.79 -10.65 -37.58
C ASP A 217 6.58 -12.08 -37.07
N LYS A 218 7.51 -12.62 -36.27
CA LYS A 218 7.45 -13.95 -35.65
C LYS A 218 6.87 -13.94 -34.23
N LEU A 219 6.86 -12.79 -33.56
CA LEU A 219 6.40 -12.67 -32.17
C LEU A 219 4.89 -12.40 -32.08
N GLY A 220 4.30 -11.77 -33.09
CA GLY A 220 2.88 -11.41 -33.14
C GLY A 220 2.60 -10.03 -32.51
N SER A 221 1.49 -9.91 -31.78
CA SER A 221 1.13 -8.65 -31.11
C SER A 221 2.02 -8.40 -29.89
N ILE A 222 2.98 -7.49 -30.04
CA ILE A 222 3.96 -7.15 -28.99
C ILE A 222 3.91 -5.68 -28.53
N SER A 223 2.92 -4.89 -28.99
CA SER A 223 2.88 -3.44 -28.76
C SER A 223 2.96 -3.05 -27.27
N ALA A 224 2.14 -3.65 -26.41
CA ALA A 224 2.12 -3.37 -24.98
C ALA A 224 3.46 -3.74 -24.30
N THR A 225 4.00 -4.93 -24.56
CA THR A 225 5.29 -5.34 -24.00
C THR A 225 6.43 -4.47 -24.53
N GLN A 226 6.41 -4.06 -25.80
CA GLN A 226 7.44 -3.18 -26.37
C GLN A 226 7.35 -1.73 -25.85
N GLU A 227 6.15 -1.25 -25.55
CA GLU A 227 5.93 0.06 -24.92
C GLU A 227 6.37 0.06 -23.45
N PHE A 228 6.07 -1.00 -22.70
CA PHE A 228 6.50 -1.15 -21.31
C PHE A 228 8.03 -1.24 -21.11
N PHE A 229 8.78 -1.67 -22.12
CA PHE A 229 10.24 -1.79 -22.07
C PHE A 229 10.98 -0.51 -22.48
N ARG A 230 10.26 0.58 -22.84
CA ARG A 230 10.84 1.88 -23.23
C ARG A 230 10.97 2.84 -22.06
#